data_AF-A0A3D6BRW5-F1
#
_entry.id   AF-A0A3D6BRW5-F1
#
_cell.length_a   1.000
_cell.length_b   1.000
_cell.length_c   1.000
_cell.angle_alpha   90.00
_cell.angle_beta   90.00
_cell.angle_gamma   90.00
#
_symmetry.space_group_name_H-M   'P 1'
#
loop_
_entity.id
_entity.type
_entity.pdbx_description
1 polymer ?
#
loop_
_entity_poly.entity_id
_entity_poly.type
_entity_poly.pdbx_seq_one_letter_code
_entity_poly.pdbx_strand_id
1 'polypeptide(L)' 'TVIGMIKAFDKIQAAGDMNPSLVAGGIKVALLTTVFGLIVAIILQVFYNYIIAKIDSIVNDMEDASITLMDLLIRNKK' A
#
# COMPACT_ATOMS: atom_id res chain seq x y z
N THR A 1 15.75 -1.46 2.49
CA THR A 1 16.25 -1.90 3.81
C THR A 1 17.31 -2.98 3.71
N VAL A 2 17.01 -4.19 3.22
CA VAL A 2 17.98 -5.32 3.16
C VAL A 2 19.21 -5.00 2.29
N ILE A 3 19.00 -4.46 1.09
CA ILE A 3 20.08 -4.11 0.15
C ILE A 3 21.06 -3.08 0.75
N GLY A 4 20.58 -2.15 1.58
CA GLY A 4 21.41 -1.14 2.23
C GLY A 4 22.34 -1.74 3.28
N MET A 5 21.86 -2.75 4.01
CA MET A 5 22.65 -3.48 5.00
C MET A 5 23.66 -4.42 4.34
N ILE A 6 23.28 -5.12 3.26
CA ILE A 6 24.22 -5.96 2.49
C ILE A 6 25.43 -5.14 2.05
N LYS A 7 25.21 -3.99 1.42
CA LYS A 7 26.29 -3.08 0.99
C LYS A 7 27.15 -2.56 2.14
N ALA A 8 26.59 -2.40 3.33
CA ALA A 8 27.35 -2.00 4.51
C ALA A 8 28.24 -3.15 5.02
N PHE A 9 27.74 -4.38 5.04
CA PHE A 9 28.53 -5.54 5.43
C PHE A 9 29.61 -5.89 4.39
N ASP A 10 29.35 -5.72 3.09
CA ASP A 10 30.36 -5.89 2.04
C ASP A 10 31.54 -4.92 2.24
N LYS A 11 31.26 -3.69 2.68
CA LYS A 11 32.30 -2.68 2.99
C LYS A 11 33.11 -3.04 4.22
N ILE A 12 32.49 -3.61 5.24
CA ILE A 12 33.21 -4.12 6.43
C ILE A 12 34.12 -5.28 6.00
N GLN A 13 33.61 -6.21 5.19
CA GLN A 13 34.39 -7.35 4.72
C GLN A 13 35.59 -6.92 3.87
N ALA A 14 35.42 -5.91 3.00
CA ALA A 14 36.50 -5.40 2.16
C ALA A 14 37.55 -4.59 2.95
N ALA A 15 37.15 -3.87 4.00
CA ALA A 15 38.06 -3.06 4.81
C ALA A 15 38.85 -3.88 5.83
N GLY A 16 38.38 -5.08 6.20
CA GLY A 16 39.01 -5.94 7.21
C GLY A 16 38.99 -5.37 8.64
N ASP A 17 38.34 -4.22 8.84
CA ASP A 17 38.25 -3.51 10.12
C ASP A 17 36.80 -3.06 10.36
N MET A 18 36.37 -3.16 11.62
CA MET A 18 35.02 -2.84 12.06
C MET A 18 34.93 -1.38 12.49
N ASN A 19 35.22 -0.46 11.57
CA ASN A 19 35.00 0.97 11.83
C ASN A 19 33.49 1.30 11.72
N PRO A 20 32.84 1.82 12.77
CA PRO A 20 31.42 2.20 12.76
C PRO A 20 31.04 3.17 11.63
N SER A 21 32.00 3.94 11.14
CA SER A 21 31.80 4.89 10.03
C SER A 21 31.47 4.19 8.71
N LEU A 22 31.94 2.94 8.51
CA LEU A 22 31.71 2.16 7.29
C LEU A 22 30.26 1.68 7.18
N VAL A 23 29.62 1.40 8.31
CA VAL A 23 28.23 0.89 8.40
C VAL A 23 27.19 2.01 8.40
N ALA A 24 27.55 3.21 8.89
CA ALA A 24 26.64 4.35 9.03
C ALA A 24 25.93 4.72 7.72
N GLY A 25 26.64 4.63 6.58
CA GLY A 25 26.07 4.90 5.26
C GLY A 25 24.95 3.91 4.86
N GLY A 26 25.13 2.62 5.12
CA GLY A 26 24.13 1.61 4.79
C GLY A 26 22.90 1.67 5.70
N ILE A 27 23.10 1.98 6.98
CA ILE A 27 22.00 2.21 7.94
C ILE A 27 21.17 3.42 7.51
N LYS A 28 21.81 4.53 7.12
CA LYS A 28 21.11 5.72 6.62
C LYS A 28 20.21 5.39 5.42
N VAL A 29 20.71 4.64 4.45
CA VAL A 29 19.93 4.20 3.28
C VAL A 29 18.79 3.28 3.71
N ALA A 30 19.04 2.35 4.64
CA ALA A 30 18.02 1.44 5.16
C ALA A 30 16.86 2.21 5.81
N LEU A 31 17.16 3.16 6.69
CA LEU A 31 16.16 4.01 7.36
C LEU A 31 15.38 4.86 6.36
N LEU A 32 16.07 5.46 5.39
CA LEU A 32 15.43 6.27 4.35
C LEU A 32 14.41 5.44 3.56
N THR A 33 14.78 4.21 3.15
CA THR A 33 13.86 3.33 2.42
C THR A 33 12.63 2.92 3.24
N THR A 34 12.74 2.82 4.56
CA THR A 34 11.59 2.54 5.44
C THR A 34 10.61 3.72 5.47
N VAL A 35 11.12 4.95 5.60
CA VAL A 35 10.30 6.16 5.60
C VAL A 35 9.56 6.32 4.26
N PHE A 36 10.26 6.12 3.13
CA PHE A 36 9.61 6.14 1.82
C PHE A 36 8.52 5.07 1.68
N GLY A 37 8.76 3.85 2.19
CA GLY A 37 7.74 2.80 2.22
C GLY A 37 6.48 3.22 2.98
N LEU A 38 6.64 3.88 4.13
CA LEU A 38 5.51 4.39 4.92
C LEU A 38 4.74 5.49 4.20
N ILE A 39 5.43 6.43 3.54
CA ILE A 39 4.78 7.50 2.77
C ILE A 39 3.92 6.90 1.65
N VAL A 40 4.49 5.97 0.88
CA VAL A 40 3.77 5.31 -0.22
C VAL A 40 2.59 4.50 0.32
N ALA A 41 2.76 3.80 1.43
CA ALA A 41 1.69 3.04 2.08
C ALA A 41 0.51 3.93 2.51
N ILE A 42 0.78 5.10 3.10
CA ILE A 42 -0.27 6.05 3.50
C ILE A 42 -1.07 6.53 2.28
N ILE A 43 -0.38 6.90 1.20
CA ILE A 43 -1.04 7.36 -0.04
C ILE A 43 -1.92 6.24 -0.62
N LEU A 44 -1.40 5.01 -0.69
CA LEU A 44 -2.16 3.85 -1.16
C LEU A 44 -3.38 3.56 -0.29
N GLN A 45 -3.27 3.70 1.04
CA GLN A 45 -4.38 3.50 1.96
C GLN A 45 -5.54 4.47 1.67
N VAL A 46 -5.22 5.74 1.40
CA VAL A 46 -6.23 6.75 1.04
C VAL A 46 -6.93 6.38 -0.27
N PHE A 47 -6.16 6.01 -1.30
CA PHE A 47 -6.71 5.57 -2.58
C PHE A 47 -7.56 4.31 -2.46
N TYR A 48 -7.12 3.34 -1.66
CA TYR A 48 -7.86 2.12 -1.39
C TYR A 48 -9.23 2.43 -0.79
N ASN A 49 -9.27 3.27 0.26
CA ASN A 49 -10.54 3.68 0.88
C ASN A 49 -11.46 4.41 -0.10
N TYR A 50 -10.90 5.26 -0.98
CA TYR A 50 -11.69 5.95 -2.01
C TYR A 50 -12.29 4.98 -3.03
N ILE A 51 -11.53 3.98 -3.48
CA ILE A 51 -12.02 2.97 -4.42
C ILE A 51 -13.13 2.14 -3.77
N ILE A 52 -12.97 1.73 -2.51
CA ILE A 52 -13.99 0.98 -1.77
C ILE A 52 -15.29 1.79 -1.65
N ALA A 53 -15.20 3.06 -1.24
CA ALA A 53 -16.38 3.93 -1.16
C ALA A 53 -17.10 4.06 -2.52
N LYS A 54 -16.34 4.11 -3.62
CA LYS A 54 -16.92 4.15 -4.96
C LYS A 54 -17.59 2.83 -5.35
N ILE A 55 -17.00 1.69 -4.98
CA ILE A 55 -17.59 0.37 -5.21
C ILE A 55 -18.90 0.25 -4.43
N ASP A 56 -18.91 0.64 -3.16
CA ASP A 56 -20.11 0.59 -2.31
C ASP A 56 -21.26 1.42 -2.90
N SER A 57 -20.95 2.61 -3.43
CA SER A 57 -21.95 3.43 -4.15
C SER A 57 -22.53 2.71 -5.36
N ILE A 58 -21.70 2.06 -6.17
CA ILE A 58 -22.17 1.31 -7.35
C ILE A 58 -23.03 0.12 -6.92
N VAL A 59 -22.66 -0.56 -5.83
CA VAL A 59 -23.45 -1.67 -5.29
C VAL A 59 -24.82 -1.20 -4.82
N ASN A 60 -24.89 -0.05 -4.13
CA ASN A 60 -26.17 0.55 -3.72
C ASN A 60 -27.05 0.88 -4.93
N ASP A 61 -26.48 1.49 -5.98
CA ASP A 61 -27.23 1.80 -7.21
C ASP A 61 -27.77 0.53 -7.89
N MET A 62 -27.01 -0.56 -7.87
CA MET A 62 -27.45 -1.87 -8.38
C MET A 62 -28.56 -2.49 -7.52
N GLU A 63 -28.51 -2.30 -6.21
CA GLU A 63 -29.56 -2.76 -5.29
C GLU A 63 -30.87 -2.03 -5.56
N ASP A 64 -30.84 -0.70 -5.68
CA ASP A 64 -32.00 0.13 -6.00
C ASP A 64 -32.62 -0.23 -7.36
N ALA A 65 -31.77 -0.47 -8.39
CA ALA A 65 -32.23 -0.92 -9.70
C ALA A 65 -32.91 -2.30 -9.62
N SER A 66 -32.39 -3.21 -8.80
CA SER A 66 -32.95 -4.56 -8.61
C SER A 66 -34.30 -4.52 -7.89
N ILE A 67 -34.45 -3.67 -6.88
CA ILE A 67 -35.73 -3.42 -6.19
C ILE A 67 -36.76 -2.86 -7.18
N THR A 68 -36.36 -1.85 -7.95
CA THR A 68 -37.23 -1.24 -8.97
C THR A 68 -37.71 -2.28 -10.00
N LEU A 69 -36.82 -3.17 -10.44
CA LEU A 69 -37.17 -4.25 -11.35
C LEU A 69 -38.18 -5.22 -10.73
N MET A 70 -37.98 -5.61 -9.46
CA MET A 70 -38.94 -6.46 -8.74
C MET A 70 -40.32 -5.80 -8.65
N ASP A 71 -40.37 -4.51 -8.30
CA ASP A 71 -41.62 -3.77 -8.20
C ASP A 71 -42.38 -3.74 -9.53
N LEU A 72 -41.67 -3.52 -10.65
CA LEU A 72 -42.25 -3.56 -11.98
C LEU A 72 -42.80 -4.96 -12.32
N LEU A 73 -42.07 -6.03 -12.00
CA LEU A 73 -42.53 -7.40 -12.24
C LEU A 73 -43.75 -7.75 -11.41
N ILE A 74 -43.80 -7.33 -10.14
CA ILE A 74 -44.97 -7.57 -9.27
C ILE A 74 -46.19 -6.81 -9.78
N ARG A 75 -46.02 -5.55 -10.21
CA ARG A 75 -47.11 -4.73 -10.76
C ARG A 75 -47.69 -5.30 -12.04
N ASN A 76 -46.87 -5.91 -12.90
CA ASN A 76 -47.30 -6.48 -14.18
C ASN A 76 -47.90 -7.91 -14.05
N LYS A 77 -47.92 -8.48 -12.85
CA LYS A 77 -48.51 -9.80 -12.57
C LYS A 77 -49.96 -9.72 -12.03
N LYS A 78 -50.52 -8.51 -11.90
CA LYS A 78 -51.96 -8.26 -11.69
C LYS A 78 -52.60 -7.84 -13.01
#